data_AF-A0A0F9K5X6-F1
#
_entry.id   AF-A0A0F9K5X6-F1
#
_cell.length_a   1.000
_cell.length_b   1.000
_cell.length_c   1.000
_cell.angle_alpha   90.00
_cell.angle_beta   90.00
_cell.angle_gamma   90.00
#
_symmetry.space_group_name_H-M   'P 1'
#
loop_
_entity.id
_entity.type
_entity.pdbx_description
1 polymer ?
#
loop_
_entity_poly.entity_id
_entity_poly.type
_entity_poly.pdbx_seq_one_letter_code
_entity_poly.pdbx_strand_id
1 'polypeptide(L)'
;MPITNQDKWRSYEEKNTNDYGGACVKVARQVMEILDEEPGDFDTHQIICRADDEVNAGGITGFMAGCVAIMVSKCHSRGEEFRRKWNKGNQIHDEGDKANESGGVLNPAVLVVNEKSG
;
A
#
# COMPACT_ATOMS: atom_id res chain seq x y z
N MET A 1 17.48 -2.95 3.51
CA MET A 1 16.50 -2.60 2.48
C MET A 1 16.98 -1.47 1.57
N PRO A 2 17.24 -1.74 0.28
CA PRO A 2 17.53 -0.68 -0.69
C PRO A 2 16.22 0.01 -1.13
N ILE A 3 15.95 1.20 -0.59
CA ILE A 3 14.88 2.08 -1.08
C ILE A 3 15.22 2.49 -2.52
N THR A 4 14.36 2.14 -3.48
CA THR A 4 14.60 2.35 -4.92
C THR A 4 14.41 3.81 -5.35
N ASN A 5 13.65 4.60 -4.58
CA ASN A 5 13.45 6.03 -4.81
C ASN A 5 13.60 6.82 -3.51
N GLN A 6 14.84 7.22 -3.21
CA GLN A 6 15.20 7.88 -1.95
C GLN A 6 14.55 9.25 -1.79
N ASP A 7 14.48 10.04 -2.86
CA ASP A 7 13.88 11.39 -2.81
C ASP A 7 12.38 11.32 -2.52
N LYS A 8 11.69 10.36 -3.14
CA LYS A 8 10.27 10.15 -2.88
C LYS A 8 10.03 9.66 -1.46
N TRP A 9 10.84 8.72 -0.98
CA TRP A 9 10.75 8.20 0.38
C TRP A 9 10.96 9.31 1.41
N ARG A 10 12.03 10.11 1.26
CA ARG A 10 12.31 11.26 2.14
C ARG A 10 11.14 12.24 2.17
N SER A 11 10.53 12.52 1.01
CA SER A 11 9.34 13.38 0.98
C SER A 11 8.14 12.78 1.72
N TYR A 12 7.98 11.46 1.78
CA TYR A 12 6.91 10.84 2.59
C TYR A 12 7.19 11.04 4.08
N GLU A 13 8.42 10.81 4.53
CA GLU A 13 8.81 11.00 5.94
C GLU A 13 8.61 12.44 6.41
N GLU A 14 9.08 13.42 5.63
CA GLU A 14 9.00 14.85 5.97
C GLU A 14 7.57 15.38 6.04
N LYS A 15 6.67 14.86 5.20
CA LYS A 15 5.27 15.32 5.10
C LYS A 15 4.32 14.64 6.08
N ASN A 16 4.72 13.50 6.64
CA ASN A 16 3.85 12.65 7.46
C ASN A 16 4.41 12.51 8.88
N THR A 17 4.53 13.65 9.57
CA THR A 17 5.11 13.73 10.92
C THR A 17 4.08 13.62 12.05
N ASN A 18 2.79 13.72 11.74
CA ASN A 18 1.72 13.48 12.71
C ASN A 18 1.49 11.97 12.93
N ASP A 19 0.79 11.60 13.98
CA ASP A 19 0.59 10.18 14.32
C ASP A 19 -0.12 9.40 13.20
N TYR A 20 -1.07 10.04 12.52
CA TYR A 20 -1.84 9.42 11.43
C TYR A 20 -0.97 9.07 10.21
N GLY A 21 -0.33 10.06 9.60
CA GLY A 21 0.54 9.83 8.46
C GLY A 21 1.81 9.08 8.85
N GLY A 22 2.35 9.36 10.03
CA GLY A 22 3.54 8.71 10.56
C GLY A 22 3.34 7.22 10.77
N ALA A 23 2.14 6.78 11.20
CA ALA A 23 1.78 5.37 11.23
C ALA A 23 1.87 4.73 9.84
N CYS A 24 1.30 5.37 8.80
CA CYS A 24 1.41 4.87 7.43
C CYS A 24 2.86 4.71 6.96
N VAL A 25 3.74 5.66 7.29
CA VAL A 25 5.16 5.60 6.91
C VAL A 25 5.88 4.46 7.62
N LYS A 26 5.65 4.29 8.94
CA LYS A 26 6.23 3.20 9.73
C LYS A 26 5.80 1.84 9.20
N VAL A 27 4.51 1.65 8.98
CA VAL A 27 3.97 0.40 8.42
C VAL A 27 4.53 0.16 7.02
N ALA A 28 4.56 1.16 6.14
CA ALA A 28 5.12 0.99 4.80
C ALA A 28 6.59 0.59 4.81
N ARG A 29 7.39 1.13 5.74
CA ARG A 29 8.79 0.71 5.92
C ARG A 29 8.85 -0.77 6.33
N GLN A 30 8.08 -1.16 7.33
CA GLN A 30 8.06 -2.54 7.83
C GLN A 30 7.59 -3.53 6.75
N VAL A 31 6.58 -3.17 5.95
CA VAL A 31 6.14 -3.97 4.79
C VAL A 31 7.30 -4.21 3.82
N MET A 32 8.07 -3.17 3.50
CA MET A 32 9.21 -3.31 2.59
C MET A 32 10.33 -4.17 3.20
N GLU A 33 10.57 -4.09 4.50
CA GLU A 33 11.53 -4.96 5.20
C GLU A 33 11.10 -6.43 5.14
N ILE A 34 9.82 -6.73 5.39
CA ILE A 34 9.26 -8.09 5.26
C ILE A 34 9.43 -8.62 3.82
N LEU A 35 9.18 -7.79 2.80
CA LEU A 35 9.32 -8.19 1.39
C LEU A 35 10.76 -8.51 0.97
N ASP A 36 11.76 -7.89 1.61
CA ASP A 36 13.18 -8.18 1.42
C ASP A 36 13.59 -9.49 2.11
N GLU A 37 13.06 -9.75 3.30
CA GLU A 37 13.33 -10.96 4.09
C GLU A 37 12.65 -12.20 3.51
N GLU A 38 11.48 -12.02 2.89
CA GLU A 38 10.63 -13.11 2.37
C GLU A 38 10.46 -13.00 0.85
N PRO A 39 11.41 -13.50 0.04
CA PRO A 39 11.42 -13.32 -1.42
C PRO A 39 10.36 -14.15 -2.17
N GLY A 40 9.49 -14.87 -1.46
CA GLY A 40 8.44 -15.72 -2.01
C GLY A 40 7.19 -14.96 -2.46
N ASP A 41 6.16 -15.73 -2.82
CA ASP A 41 4.82 -15.19 -3.00
C ASP A 41 4.28 -14.60 -1.69
N PHE A 42 3.33 -13.67 -1.78
CA PHE A 42 2.83 -12.96 -0.61
C PHE A 42 1.40 -12.48 -0.79
N ASP A 43 0.69 -12.36 0.34
CA ASP A 43 -0.60 -11.70 0.45
C ASP A 43 -0.40 -10.27 1.00
N THR A 44 -0.90 -9.28 0.26
CA THR A 44 -0.70 -7.87 0.63
C THR A 44 -1.44 -7.47 1.91
N HIS A 45 -2.60 -8.06 2.17
CA HIS A 45 -3.37 -7.76 3.37
C HIS A 45 -2.66 -8.31 4.61
N GLN A 46 -2.21 -9.57 4.55
CA GLN A 46 -1.49 -10.21 5.66
C GLN A 46 -0.18 -9.50 5.99
N ILE A 47 0.61 -9.12 4.98
CA ILE A 47 1.86 -8.38 5.22
C ILE A 47 1.59 -7.02 5.85
N ILE A 48 0.56 -6.29 5.41
CA ILE A 48 0.21 -5.00 6.00
C ILE A 48 -0.25 -5.15 7.46
N CYS A 49 -1.11 -6.13 7.75
CA CYS A 49 -1.56 -6.39 9.13
C CYS A 49 -0.39 -6.77 10.04
N ARG A 50 0.49 -7.67 9.58
CA ARG A 50 1.70 -8.05 10.32
C ARG A 50 2.59 -6.84 10.57
N ALA A 51 2.82 -6.00 9.56
CA ALA A 51 3.63 -4.81 9.69
C ALA A 51 3.04 -3.79 10.69
N ASP A 52 1.71 -3.61 10.69
CA ASP A 52 0.99 -2.79 11.66
C ASP A 52 1.17 -3.27 13.10
N ASP A 53 1.08 -4.59 13.31
CA ASP A 53 1.31 -5.23 14.62
C ASP A 53 2.78 -5.10 15.06
N GLU A 54 3.74 -5.38 14.18
CA GLU A 54 5.19 -5.34 14.49
C GLU A 54 5.69 -3.94 14.86
N VAL A 55 5.12 -2.89 14.24
CA VAL A 55 5.45 -1.49 14.59
C VAL A 55 4.53 -0.89 15.66
N ASN A 56 3.56 -1.68 16.15
CA ASN A 56 2.53 -1.26 17.10
C ASN A 56 1.86 0.05 16.68
N ALA A 57 1.43 0.15 15.42
CA ALA A 57 0.77 1.34 14.89
C ALA A 57 -0.70 1.47 15.36
N GLY A 58 -1.25 0.43 16.00
CA GLY A 58 -2.51 0.48 16.73
C GLY A 58 -3.75 0.28 15.85
N GLY A 59 -3.59 -0.28 14.65
CA GLY A 59 -4.68 -0.52 13.73
C GLY A 59 -4.77 0.56 12.65
N ILE A 60 -4.29 0.26 11.44
CA ILE A 60 -4.49 1.18 10.31
C ILE A 60 -5.83 0.96 9.59
N THR A 61 -6.44 2.06 9.12
CA THR A 61 -7.70 1.99 8.34
C THR A 61 -7.46 1.54 6.89
N GLY A 62 -8.53 1.16 6.17
CA GLY A 62 -8.42 0.81 4.75
C GLY A 62 -7.84 1.93 3.88
N PHE A 63 -8.13 3.20 4.19
CA PHE A 63 -7.51 4.33 3.51
C PHE A 63 -5.98 4.38 3.75
N MET A 64 -5.58 4.24 5.01
CA MET A 64 -4.16 4.24 5.41
C MET A 64 -3.40 3.07 4.79
N ALA A 65 -4.02 1.89 4.71
CA ALA A 65 -3.45 0.74 4.00
C ALA A 65 -3.27 1.02 2.49
N GLY A 66 -4.20 1.77 1.88
CA GLY A 66 -4.01 2.31 0.53
C GLY A 66 -2.81 3.25 0.41
N CYS A 67 -2.57 4.12 1.40
CA CYS A 67 -1.37 4.96 1.45
C CYS A 67 -0.08 4.14 1.59
N VAL A 68 -0.11 3.08 2.40
CA VAL A 68 0.99 2.11 2.53
C VAL A 68 1.31 1.48 1.17
N ALA A 69 0.29 0.97 0.47
CA ALA A 69 0.45 0.38 -0.86
C ALA A 69 1.05 1.36 -1.88
N ILE A 70 0.65 2.65 -1.84
CA ILE A 70 1.27 3.71 -2.66
C ILE A 70 2.77 3.82 -2.35
N MET A 71 3.16 3.94 -1.08
CA MET A 71 4.56 4.12 -0.70
C MET A 71 5.42 2.92 -1.13
N VAL A 72 4.96 1.70 -0.84
CA VAL A 72 5.63 0.46 -1.25
C VAL A 72 5.77 0.40 -2.77
N SER A 73 4.71 0.74 -3.52
CA SER A 73 4.74 0.72 -4.99
C SER A 73 5.77 1.65 -5.62
N LYS A 74 6.11 2.76 -4.94
CA LYS A 74 7.02 3.78 -5.46
C LYS A 74 8.45 3.64 -4.96
N CYS A 75 8.67 2.94 -3.85
CA CYS A 75 9.94 2.94 -3.12
C CYS A 75 10.56 1.56 -2.93
N HIS A 76 9.85 0.48 -3.28
CA HIS A 76 10.38 -0.88 -3.19
C HIS A 76 10.68 -1.51 -4.56
N SER A 77 11.64 -2.41 -4.63
CA SER A 77 11.99 -3.17 -5.85
C SER A 77 10.84 -4.06 -6.34
N ARG A 78 10.10 -4.66 -5.40
CA ARG A 78 8.87 -5.43 -5.65
C ARG A 78 7.60 -4.57 -5.63
N GLY A 79 7.74 -3.25 -5.69
CA GLY A 79 6.63 -2.31 -5.54
C GLY A 79 5.52 -2.50 -6.60
N GLU A 80 5.89 -2.81 -7.85
CA GLU A 80 4.91 -3.05 -8.92
C GLU A 80 4.16 -4.36 -8.74
N GLU A 81 4.83 -5.42 -8.29
CA GLU A 81 4.20 -6.70 -7.93
C GLU A 81 3.19 -6.49 -6.79
N PHE A 82 3.62 -5.78 -5.74
CA PHE A 82 2.78 -5.45 -4.59
C PHE A 82 1.54 -4.67 -5.01
N ARG A 83 1.71 -3.62 -5.82
CA ARG A 83 0.60 -2.80 -6.34
C ARG A 83 -0.44 -3.63 -7.08
N ARG A 84 0.00 -4.54 -7.95
CA ARG A 84 -0.90 -5.38 -8.74
C ARG A 84 -1.71 -6.33 -7.87
N LYS A 85 -1.07 -6.97 -6.90
CA LYS A 85 -1.74 -7.83 -5.92
C LYS A 85 -2.69 -7.05 -5.03
N TRP A 86 -2.28 -5.89 -4.54
CA TRP A 86 -3.12 -4.99 -3.75
C TRP A 86 -4.39 -4.61 -4.50
N ASN A 87 -4.27 -4.16 -5.75
CA ASN A 87 -5.40 -3.76 -6.58
C ASN A 87 -6.37 -4.92 -6.81
N LYS A 88 -5.85 -6.12 -7.10
CA LYS A 88 -6.65 -7.33 -7.29
C LYS A 88 -7.33 -7.81 -6.00
N GLY A 89 -6.66 -7.71 -4.86
CA GLY A 89 -7.21 -8.11 -3.57
C GLY A 89 -8.31 -7.19 -3.05
N ASN A 90 -8.33 -5.93 -3.49
CA ASN A 90 -9.28 -4.91 -3.03
C ASN A 90 -10.39 -4.56 -4.05
N GLN A 91 -10.40 -5.17 -5.24
CA GLN A 91 -11.42 -4.88 -6.24
C GLN A 91 -12.75 -5.57 -5.91
N ILE A 92 -13.86 -4.95 -6.34
CA ILE A 92 -15.19 -5.54 -6.27
C ILE A 92 -15.58 -6.09 -7.65
N HIS A 93 -15.25 -5.34 -8.70
CA HIS A 93 -15.43 -5.74 -10.09
C HIS A 93 -14.09 -5.70 -10.84
N ASP A 94 -13.93 -4.75 -11.76
CA ASP A 94 -12.77 -4.61 -12.65
C ASP A 94 -11.92 -3.37 -12.33
N GLU A 95 -12.20 -2.67 -11.22
CA GLU A 95 -11.51 -1.43 -10.86
C GLU A 95 -10.03 -1.66 -10.54
N GLY A 96 -9.70 -2.84 -9.99
CA GLY A 96 -8.32 -3.25 -9.77
C GLY A 96 -7.55 -3.47 -11.07
N ASP A 97 -8.21 -4.03 -12.09
CA ASP A 97 -7.64 -4.17 -13.43
C ASP A 97 -7.39 -2.83 -14.10
N LYS A 98 -8.37 -1.93 -14.07
CA LYS A 98 -8.22 -0.56 -14.58
C LYS A 98 -7.12 0.22 -13.84
N ALA A 99 -7.01 0.04 -12.52
CA ALA A 99 -5.92 0.63 -11.74
C ALA A 99 -4.55 0.03 -12.13
N ASN A 100 -4.50 -1.27 -12.44
CA ASN A 100 -3.27 -1.92 -12.90
C ASN A 100 -2.79 -1.37 -14.25
N GLU A 101 -3.69 -1.19 -15.21
CA GLU A 101 -3.42 -0.62 -16.53
C GLU A 101 -2.93 0.83 -16.45
N SER A 102 -3.53 1.64 -15.59
CA SER A 102 -3.20 3.06 -15.42
C SER A 102 -1.97 3.33 -14.54
N GLY A 103 -1.44 2.32 -13.84
CA GLY A 103 -0.37 2.52 -12.86
C GLY A 103 -0.85 3.04 -11.50
N GLY A 104 -2.17 3.09 -11.27
CA GLY A 104 -2.79 3.55 -10.03
C GLY A 104 -2.81 2.53 -8.89
N VAL A 105 -3.13 3.01 -7.70
CA VAL A 105 -3.40 2.19 -6.50
C VAL A 105 -4.87 2.36 -6.13
N LEU A 106 -5.60 1.26 -6.03
CA LEU A 106 -6.99 1.25 -5.63
C LEU A 106 -7.12 1.64 -4.16
N ASN A 107 -8.05 2.54 -3.86
CA ASN A 107 -8.38 2.92 -2.50
C ASN A 107 -9.62 2.15 -2.03
N PRO A 108 -9.49 1.15 -1.15
CA PRO A 108 -10.60 0.32 -0.71
C PRO A 108 -11.64 1.09 0.12
N ALA A 109 -11.29 2.27 0.64
CA ALA A 109 -12.23 3.10 1.39
C ALA A 109 -13.18 3.91 0.49
N VAL A 110 -13.05 3.84 -0.85
CA VAL A 110 -13.91 4.55 -1.80
C VAL A 110 -14.75 3.56 -2.57
N LEU A 111 -16.07 3.60 -2.35
CA LEU A 111 -17.05 2.87 -3.16
C LEU A 111 -17.55 3.79 -4.28
N VAL A 112 -17.47 3.33 -5.53
CA VAL A 112 -18.05 4.03 -6.69
C VAL A 112 -19.37 3.36 -7.05
N VAL A 113 -20.47 4.09 -6.91
CA VAL A 113 -21.81 3.63 -7.30
C VAL A 113 -22.18 4.30 -8.62
N ASN A 114 -22.36 3.50 -9.67
CA ASN A 114 -22.88 3.98 -10.95
C ASN A 114 -24.36 3.57 -11.05
N GLU A 115 -25.26 4.55 -11.19
CA GLU A 115 -26.64 4.26 -11.56
C GLU A 115 -26.67 3.74 -13.00
N LYS A 116 -27.20 2.52 -13.19
CA LYS A 116 -27.54 2.05 -14.54
C LYS A 116 -28.81 2.80 -14.97
N SER A 117 -28.67 3.80 -15.83
CA SER A 117 -29.82 4.33 -16.57
C SER A 117 -30.36 3.21 -17.47
N GLY A 118 -31.56 2.73 -17.13
CA GLY A 118 -32.29 1.73 -17.91
C GLY A 118 -32.98 2.32 -19.14
#